data_AF-A0A103ZA09-F1
#
_entry.id   AF-A0A103ZA09-F1
#
_cell.length_a   1.000
_cell.length_b   1.000
_cell.length_c   1.000
_cell.angle_alpha   90.00
_cell.angle_beta   90.00
_cell.angle_gamma   90.00
#
_symmetry.space_group_name_H-M   'P 1'
#
loop_
_entity.id
_entity.type
_entity.pdbx_description
1 polymer ?
#
loop_
_entity_poly.entity_id
_entity_poly.type
_entity_poly.pdbx_seq_one_letter_code
_entity_poly.pdbx_strand_id
1 'polypeptide(L)'
;MKVILTACTLFSLASSAMACDLTGVKGAISNDGQAITARQSILLTDQARTYGGYERAAAYMEQNRLEVLQNAAYSQAVKDQVSSDMLKNAQDLKCWALVCKKDSSDPGCQF
;
A
#
# COMPACT_ATOMS: atom_id res chain seq x y z
N MET A 1 21.84 -42.22 33.32
CA MET A 1 20.60 -41.68 32.72
C MET A 1 21.00 -40.71 31.61
N LYS A 2 20.58 -40.95 30.36
CA LYS A 2 20.85 -40.06 29.22
C LYS A 2 19.60 -39.22 28.97
N VAL A 3 19.72 -37.90 29.09
CA VAL A 3 18.63 -36.95 28.80
C VAL A 3 18.70 -36.60 27.32
N ILE A 4 17.69 -37.00 26.55
CA ILE A 4 17.53 -36.60 25.16
C ILE A 4 16.68 -35.33 25.16
N LEU A 5 17.29 -34.19 24.86
CA LEU A 5 16.61 -32.92 24.65
C LEU A 5 16.33 -32.77 23.15
N THR A 6 15.13 -33.15 22.73
CA THR A 6 14.63 -32.89 21.37
C THR A 6 13.95 -31.53 21.38
N ALA A 7 14.68 -30.48 21.01
CA ALA A 7 14.10 -29.16 20.75
C ALA A 7 13.57 -29.10 19.31
N CYS A 8 12.28 -29.38 19.12
CA CYS A 8 11.58 -29.07 17.88
C CYS A 8 11.18 -27.59 17.87
N THR A 9 12.08 -26.72 17.39
CA THR A 9 11.70 -25.37 17.00
C THR A 9 11.06 -25.41 15.62
N LEU A 10 9.76 -25.73 15.59
CA LEU A 10 8.89 -25.42 14.46
C LEU A 10 8.75 -23.89 14.40
N PHE A 11 9.68 -23.23 13.70
CA PHE A 11 9.45 -21.88 13.18
C PHE A 11 8.43 -22.01 12.04
N SER A 12 7.15 -22.12 12.41
CA SER A 12 6.05 -21.82 11.52
C SER A 12 6.14 -20.33 11.20
N LEU A 13 6.83 -20.01 10.10
CA LEU A 13 6.66 -18.73 9.42
C LEU A 13 5.19 -18.66 9.04
N ALA A 14 4.38 -18.08 9.93
CA ALA A 14 3.02 -17.70 9.62
C ALA A 14 3.14 -16.76 8.43
N SER A 15 2.86 -17.28 7.23
CA SER A 15 2.60 -16.43 6.07
C SER A 15 1.43 -15.58 6.49
N SER A 16 1.69 -14.34 6.91
CA SER A 16 0.66 -13.34 7.00
C SER A 16 0.11 -13.23 5.58
N ALA A 17 -1.02 -13.89 5.35
CA ALA A 17 -1.83 -13.64 4.17
C ALA A 17 -2.25 -12.18 4.31
N MET A 18 -1.46 -11.29 3.71
CA MET A 18 -1.86 -9.89 3.59
C MET A 18 -3.05 -9.90 2.65
N ALA A 19 -4.25 -9.80 3.22
CA ALA A 19 -5.44 -9.53 2.44
C ALA A 19 -5.21 -8.17 1.79
N CYS A 20 -5.11 -8.17 0.46
CA CYS A 20 -4.93 -6.94 -0.30
C CYS A 20 -6.25 -6.16 -0.24
N ASP A 21 -6.26 -4.97 0.36
CA ASP A 21 -7.47 -4.14 0.36
C ASP A 21 -7.70 -3.60 -1.05
N LEU A 22 -8.96 -3.51 -1.49
CA LEU A 22 -9.34 -2.84 -2.74
C LEU A 22 -9.57 -1.34 -2.56
N THR A 23 -9.57 -0.87 -1.31
CA THR A 23 -9.80 0.52 -0.94
C THR A 23 -8.53 1.14 -0.40
N GLY A 24 -8.18 2.30 -0.94
CA GLY A 24 -7.09 3.15 -0.45
C GLY A 24 -7.61 4.46 0.12
N VAL A 25 -6.68 5.35 0.47
CA VAL A 25 -6.98 6.72 0.93
C VAL A 25 -6.25 7.74 0.06
N LYS A 26 -6.96 8.80 -0.35
CA LYS A 26 -6.38 9.99 -0.97
C LYS A 26 -6.62 11.21 -0.07
N GLY A 27 -5.52 11.86 0.32
CA GLY A 27 -5.55 13.12 1.07
C GLY A 27 -5.59 14.34 0.15
N ALA A 28 -6.27 15.40 0.58
CA ALA A 28 -6.12 16.75 0.04
C ALA A 28 -5.26 17.58 1.00
N ILE A 29 -4.19 18.18 0.51
CA ILE A 29 -3.30 19.05 1.28
C ILE A 29 -3.82 20.49 1.17
N SER A 30 -3.81 21.25 2.27
CA SER A 30 -4.13 22.68 2.26
C SER A 30 -3.17 23.49 1.38
N ASN A 31 -3.62 24.65 0.90
CA ASN A 31 -2.79 25.52 0.04
C ASN A 31 -1.49 25.99 0.71
N ASP A 32 -1.50 26.12 2.03
CA ASP A 32 -0.32 26.50 2.84
C ASP A 32 0.57 25.30 3.20
N GLY A 33 0.19 24.08 2.81
CA GLY A 33 0.96 22.87 3.07
C GLY A 33 0.97 22.40 4.53
N GLN A 34 0.14 23.01 5.39
CA GLN A 34 0.22 22.77 6.84
C GLN A 34 -0.69 21.64 7.33
N ALA A 35 -1.76 21.32 6.59
CA ALA A 35 -2.76 20.36 7.02
C ALA A 35 -3.28 19.47 5.87
N ILE A 36 -3.82 18.32 6.24
CA ILE A 36 -4.68 17.51 5.37
C ILE A 36 -6.12 17.98 5.59
N THR A 37 -6.75 18.56 4.58
CA THR A 37 -8.09 19.15 4.66
C THR A 37 -9.20 18.13 4.42
N ALA A 38 -8.91 17.05 3.69
CA ALA A 38 -9.83 15.95 3.47
C ALA A 38 -9.07 14.64 3.29
N ARG A 39 -9.70 13.53 3.70
CA ARG A 39 -9.26 12.17 3.42
C ARG A 39 -10.43 11.42 2.82
N GLN A 40 -10.28 10.94 1.60
CA GLN A 40 -11.31 10.25 0.85
C GLN A 40 -10.89 8.81 0.60
N SER A 41 -11.83 7.88 0.77
CA SER A 41 -11.63 6.51 0.31
C SER A 41 -11.63 6.50 -1.21
N ILE A 42 -10.69 5.76 -1.79
CA ILE A 42 -10.57 5.56 -3.24
C ILE A 42 -10.57 4.07 -3.55
N LEU A 43 -11.06 3.70 -4.73
CA LEU A 43 -10.90 2.34 -5.24
C LEU A 43 -9.52 2.21 -5.90
N LEU A 44 -8.77 1.20 -5.47
CA LEU A 44 -7.44 0.90 -6.02
C LEU A 44 -7.53 0.30 -7.43
N THR A 45 -8.64 -0.36 -7.77
CA THR A 45 -8.97 -0.79 -9.14
C THR A 45 -9.07 0.39 -10.10
N ASP A 46 -9.68 1.50 -9.68
CA ASP A 46 -9.79 2.70 -10.53
C ASP A 46 -8.41 3.32 -10.77
N GLN A 47 -7.52 3.29 -9.76
CA GLN A 47 -6.12 3.71 -9.94
C GLN A 47 -5.38 2.78 -10.90
N ALA A 48 -5.55 1.47 -10.75
CA ALA A 48 -4.98 0.48 -11.66
C ALA A 48 -5.44 0.70 -13.10
N ARG A 49 -6.75 0.90 -13.33
CA ARG A 49 -7.28 1.24 -14.66
C ARG A 49 -6.66 2.52 -15.22
N THR A 50 -6.56 3.56 -14.40
CA THR A 50 -6.01 4.87 -14.81
C THR A 50 -4.53 4.78 -15.22
N TYR A 51 -3.72 4.04 -14.46
CA TYR A 51 -2.27 3.97 -14.68
C TYR A 51 -1.81 2.76 -15.50
N GLY A 52 -2.74 1.95 -16.02
CA GLY A 52 -2.44 0.80 -16.89
C GLY A 52 -1.93 -0.43 -16.14
N GLY A 53 -2.47 -0.67 -14.95
CA GLY A 53 -2.25 -1.86 -14.14
C GLY A 53 -1.82 -1.55 -12.70
N TYR A 54 -1.97 -2.56 -11.84
CA TYR A 54 -1.65 -2.47 -10.42
C TYR A 54 -0.20 -2.08 -10.13
N GLU A 55 0.77 -2.67 -10.85
CA GLU A 55 2.20 -2.35 -10.64
C GLU A 55 2.52 -0.89 -10.96
N ARG A 56 1.97 -0.37 -12.06
CA ARG A 56 2.17 1.02 -12.49
C ARG A 56 1.50 2.00 -11.53
N ALA A 57 0.28 1.70 -11.09
CA ALA A 57 -0.39 2.48 -10.05
C ALA A 57 0.42 2.50 -8.75
N ALA A 58 1.00 1.37 -8.32
CA ALA A 58 1.83 1.32 -7.13
C ALA A 58 3.10 2.17 -7.26
N ALA A 59 3.76 2.13 -8.42
CA ALA A 59 4.93 2.95 -8.70
C ALA A 59 4.59 4.44 -8.68
N TYR A 60 3.45 4.83 -9.25
CA TYR A 60 2.95 6.20 -9.19
C TYR A 60 2.71 6.66 -7.75
N MET A 61 2.06 5.85 -6.92
CA MET A 61 1.82 6.19 -5.52
C MET A 61 3.14 6.38 -4.75
N GLU A 62 4.12 5.52 -4.97
CA GLU A 62 5.43 5.62 -4.33
C GLU A 62 6.21 6.86 -4.80
N GLN A 63 6.16 7.17 -6.09
CA GLN A 63 6.78 8.39 -6.63
C GLN A 63 6.17 9.64 -6.00
N ASN A 64 4.84 9.75 -5.99
CA ASN A 64 4.17 10.94 -5.47
C ASN A 64 4.34 11.07 -3.94
N ARG A 65 4.44 9.94 -3.22
CA ARG A 65 4.85 9.91 -1.82
C ARG A 65 6.21 10.57 -1.63
N LEU A 66 7.21 10.20 -2.44
CA LEU A 66 8.56 10.76 -2.37
C LEU A 66 8.58 12.26 -2.71
N GLU A 67 7.82 12.70 -3.72
CA GLU A 67 7.67 14.11 -4.09
C GLU A 67 7.15 14.95 -2.91
N VAL A 68 6.14 14.46 -2.20
CA VAL A 68 5.59 15.13 -1.00
C VAL A 68 6.62 15.17 0.14
N LEU A 69 7.32 14.06 0.40
CA LEU A 69 8.32 14.00 1.47
C LEU A 69 9.49 14.96 1.26
N GLN A 70 9.92 15.11 -0.01
CA GLN A 70 11.02 15.99 -0.38
C GLN A 70 10.61 17.47 -0.46
N ASN A 71 9.32 17.78 -0.54
CA ASN A 71 8.85 19.15 -0.60
C ASN A 71 9.05 19.87 0.75
N ALA A 72 9.90 20.90 0.76
CA ALA A 72 10.23 21.67 1.96
C ALA A 72 9.06 22.54 2.49
N ALA A 73 8.06 22.85 1.65
CA ALA A 73 6.91 23.67 2.04
C ALA A 73 5.87 22.92 2.90
N TYR A 74 5.88 21.58 2.85
CA TYR A 74 4.93 20.77 3.61
C TYR A 74 5.38 20.53 5.04
N SER A 75 4.42 20.66 5.97
CA SER A 75 4.65 20.36 7.38
C SER A 75 5.00 18.88 7.58
N GLN A 76 5.70 18.57 8.68
CA GLN A 76 6.05 17.18 8.99
C GLN A 76 4.80 16.32 9.19
N ALA A 77 3.73 16.86 9.79
CA ALA A 77 2.48 16.14 9.98
C ALA A 77 1.81 15.76 8.63
N VAL A 78 1.83 16.66 7.64
CA VAL A 78 1.36 16.36 6.27
C VAL A 78 2.20 15.24 5.66
N LYS A 79 3.53 15.33 5.77
CA LYS A 79 4.46 14.32 5.26
C LYS A 79 4.22 12.94 5.88
N ASP A 80 4.02 12.87 7.18
CA ASP A 80 3.78 11.62 7.90
C ASP A 80 2.46 10.99 7.46
N GLN A 81 1.39 11.78 7.37
CA GLN A 81 0.07 11.30 6.94
C GLN A 81 0.09 10.81 5.48
N VAL A 82 0.69 11.58 4.57
CA VAL A 82 0.83 11.19 3.17
C VAL A 82 1.71 9.96 3.03
N SER A 83 2.81 9.89 3.79
CA SER A 83 3.67 8.71 3.80
C SER A 83 2.91 7.46 4.20
N SER A 84 2.11 7.54 5.28
CA SER A 84 1.29 6.43 5.75
C SER A 84 0.24 6.00 4.73
N ASP A 85 -0.57 6.94 4.23
CA ASP A 85 -1.68 6.66 3.32
C ASP A 85 -1.17 6.12 1.96
N MET A 86 -0.16 6.77 1.37
CA MET A 86 0.35 6.37 0.05
C MET A 86 1.17 5.09 0.10
N LEU A 87 1.91 4.85 1.19
CA LEU A 87 2.64 3.59 1.36
C LEU A 87 1.67 2.40 1.46
N LYS A 88 0.58 2.54 2.24
CA LYS A 88 -0.45 1.49 2.33
C LYS A 88 -1.09 1.24 0.96
N ASN A 89 -1.52 2.28 0.26
CA ASN A 89 -2.07 2.15 -1.09
C ASN A 89 -1.08 1.43 -2.03
N ALA A 90 0.19 1.81 -2.02
CA ALA A 90 1.21 1.20 -2.87
C ALA A 90 1.44 -0.29 -2.51
N GLN A 91 1.38 -0.66 -1.23
CA GLN A 91 1.48 -2.05 -0.78
C GLN A 91 0.28 -2.88 -1.23
N ASP A 92 -0.94 -2.36 -1.08
CA ASP A 92 -2.16 -3.04 -1.53
C ASP A 92 -2.18 -3.21 -3.06
N LEU A 93 -1.77 -2.19 -3.81
CA LEU A 93 -1.63 -2.28 -5.26
C LEU A 93 -0.60 -3.34 -5.66
N LYS A 94 0.57 -3.40 -5.00
CA LYS A 94 1.56 -4.46 -5.24
C LYS A 94 1.01 -5.85 -4.89
N CYS A 95 0.23 -5.95 -3.82
CA CYS A 95 -0.43 -7.17 -3.40
C CYS A 95 -1.42 -7.64 -4.48
N TRP A 96 -2.27 -6.74 -4.98
CA TRP A 96 -3.20 -7.03 -6.08
C TRP A 96 -2.50 -7.40 -7.39
N ALA A 97 -1.35 -6.79 -7.70
CA ALA A 97 -0.53 -7.22 -8.84
C ALA A 97 -0.10 -8.69 -8.73
N LEU A 98 0.24 -9.16 -7.53
CA LEU A 98 0.59 -10.57 -7.29
C LEU A 98 -0.65 -11.47 -7.37
N VAL A 99 -1.79 -11.04 -6.82
CA VAL A 99 -3.07 -11.76 -6.92
C VAL A 99 -3.44 -11.97 -8.39
N CYS A 100 -3.48 -10.91 -9.20
CA CYS A 100 -3.89 -11.01 -10.60
C CYS A 100 -2.92 -11.79 -11.50
N LYS A 101 -1.64 -11.87 -11.12
CA LYS A 101 -0.68 -12.76 -11.80
C LYS A 101 -0.95 -14.24 -11.49
N LYS A 102 -1.43 -14.54 -10.28
CA LYS A 102 -1.72 -15.91 -9.84
C LYS A 102 -3.09 -16.37 -10.29
N ASP A 103 -4.09 -15.51 -10.15
CA ASP A 103 -5.48 -15.76 -10.52
C ASP A 103 -6.04 -14.53 -11.20
N SER A 104 -5.98 -14.54 -12.53
CA SER A 104 -6.52 -13.46 -13.34
C SER A 104 -8.05 -13.48 -13.43
N SER A 105 -8.73 -14.48 -12.84
CA SER A 105 -10.20 -14.56 -12.82
C SER A 105 -10.83 -13.87 -11.59
N ASP A 106 -10.01 -13.46 -10.62
CA ASP A 106 -10.48 -12.72 -9.45
C ASP A 106 -11.24 -11.44 -9.89
N PRO A 107 -12.39 -11.12 -9.27
CA PRO A 107 -13.16 -9.92 -9.60
C PRO A 107 -12.35 -8.61 -9.52
N GLY A 108 -11.37 -8.53 -8.62
CA GLY A 108 -10.45 -7.39 -8.51
C GLY A 108 -9.50 -7.24 -9.68
N CYS A 109 -9.38 -8.25 -10.56
CA CYS A 109 -8.51 -8.25 -11.73
C CYS A 109 -9.24 -7.96 -13.05
N GLN A 110 -10.57 -7.84 -13.02
CA GLN A 110 -11.40 -7.62 -14.22
C GLN A 110 -11.57 -6.12 -14.50
N PHE A 111 -10.62 -5.45 -15.18
CA PHE A 111 -10.75 -4.04 -15.54
C PHE A 111 -10.03 -3.65 -16.83
#